data_AF-A0A530LCI3-F1
#
_entry.id   AF-A0A530LCI3-F1
#
_cell.length_a   1.000
_cell.length_b   1.000
_cell.length_c   1.000
_cell.angle_alpha   90.00
_cell.angle_beta   90.00
_cell.angle_gamma   90.00
#
_symmetry.space_group_name_H-M   'P 1'
#
loop_
_entity.id
_entity.type
_entity.pdbx_description
1 polymer ?
#
loop_
_entity_poly.entity_id
_entity_poly.type
_entity_poly.pdbx_seq_one_letter_code
_entity_poly.pdbx_strand_id
1 'polypeptide(L)'
;MSTVAELSIAAPEARKAGNWLLVATVILLCIWVLLPIYLLIVNALSSPEEVTAFPKRLFPSFDFGSLSFFINFAGVARALWNSVL
;
A
#
# COMPACT_ATOMS: atom_id res chain seq x y z
N MET A 1 -33.86 34.62 -17.16
CA MET A 1 -32.55 34.39 -17.81
C MET A 1 -31.41 34.19 -16.80
N SER A 2 -31.55 34.67 -15.56
CA SER A 2 -30.57 34.55 -14.47
C SER A 2 -30.44 33.13 -13.87
N THR A 3 -31.54 32.40 -13.69
CA THR A 3 -31.54 31.05 -13.09
C THR A 3 -30.81 30.00 -13.95
N VAL A 4 -30.86 30.14 -15.28
CA VAL A 4 -30.23 29.20 -16.21
C VAL A 4 -28.70 29.37 -16.20
N ALA A 5 -28.22 30.60 -16.06
CA ALA A 5 -26.80 30.91 -15.92
C ALA A 5 -26.23 30.42 -14.58
N GLU A 6 -27.00 30.55 -13.50
CA GLU A 6 -26.59 30.13 -12.15
C GLU A 6 -26.48 28.60 -12.03
N LEU A 7 -27.44 27.85 -12.59
CA LEU A 7 -27.36 26.38 -12.69
C LEU A 7 -26.18 25.93 -13.57
N SER A 8 -25.89 26.67 -14.64
CA SER A 8 -24.76 26.37 -15.54
C SER A 8 -23.39 26.59 -14.90
N ILE A 9 -23.25 27.46 -13.91
CA ILE A 9 -21.98 27.72 -13.21
C ILE A 9 -21.81 26.77 -12.01
N ALA A 10 -22.90 26.44 -11.32
CA ALA A 10 -22.87 25.50 -10.20
C ALA A 10 -22.54 24.05 -10.64
N ALA A 11 -23.04 23.61 -11.80
CA ALA A 11 -22.78 22.27 -12.33
C ALA A 11 -21.29 21.94 -12.60
N PRO A 12 -20.48 22.78 -13.27
CA PRO A 12 -19.06 22.52 -13.50
C PRO A 12 -18.22 22.57 -12.23
N GLU A 13 -18.51 23.48 -11.30
CA GLU A 13 -17.83 23.55 -9.99
C GLU A 13 -18.14 22.31 -9.13
N ALA A 14 -19.40 21.88 -9.07
CA ALA A 14 -19.80 20.65 -8.38
C ALA A 14 -19.11 19.40 -8.98
N ARG A 15 -18.97 19.34 -10.31
CA ARG A 15 -18.28 18.23 -10.99
C ARG A 15 -16.78 18.22 -10.70
N LYS A 16 -16.14 19.39 -10.64
CA LYS A 16 -14.73 19.54 -10.29
C LYS A 16 -14.46 19.14 -8.84
N ALA A 17 -15.30 19.59 -7.91
CA ALA A 17 -15.22 19.20 -6.49
C ALA A 17 -15.43 17.69 -6.31
N GLY A 18 -16.41 17.10 -6.99
CA GLY A 18 -16.65 15.65 -6.98
C GLY A 18 -15.45 14.84 -7.49
N ASN A 19 -14.79 15.28 -8.57
CA ASN A 19 -13.59 14.62 -9.08
C ASN A 19 -12.42 14.68 -8.09
N TRP A 20 -12.22 15.81 -7.41
CA TRP A 20 -11.19 15.93 -6.38
C TRP A 20 -11.45 15.03 -5.18
N LEU A 21 -12.69 14.94 -4.71
CA LEU A 21 -13.07 14.03 -3.64
C LEU A 21 -12.85 12.56 -4.03
N LEU A 22 -13.18 12.19 -5.28
CA LEU A 22 -12.91 10.86 -5.81
C LEU A 22 -11.41 10.55 -5.79
N VAL A 23 -10.58 11.44 -6.33
CA VAL A 23 -9.12 11.26 -6.37
C VAL A 23 -8.54 11.17 -4.96
N ALA A 24 -8.93 12.06 -4.05
CA ALA A 24 -8.47 12.04 -2.66
C ALA A 24 -8.86 10.73 -1.96
N THR A 25 -10.09 10.26 -2.17
CA THR A 25 -10.56 8.98 -1.62
C THR A 25 -9.77 7.81 -2.16
N VAL A 26 -9.52 7.77 -3.48
CA VAL A 26 -8.71 6.72 -4.11
C VAL A 26 -7.30 6.73 -3.54
N ILE A 27 -6.64 7.89 -3.45
CA ILE A 27 -5.30 8.01 -2.87
C ILE A 27 -5.29 7.53 -1.42
N LEU A 28 -6.26 7.94 -0.61
CA LEU A 28 -6.38 7.52 0.78
C LEU A 28 -6.54 6.00 0.91
N LEU A 29 -7.39 5.39 0.07
CA LEU A 29 -7.56 3.93 0.03
C LEU A 29 -6.29 3.21 -0.44
N CYS A 30 -5.59 3.76 -1.44
CA CYS A 30 -4.30 3.22 -1.87
C CYS A 30 -3.26 3.29 -0.75
N ILE A 31 -3.13 4.42 -0.06
CA ILE A 31 -2.21 4.56 1.08
C ILE A 31 -2.61 3.59 2.19
N TRP A 32 -3.89 3.48 2.51
CA TRP A 32 -4.41 2.57 3.53
C TRP A 32 -4.02 1.12 3.26
N VAL A 33 -4.04 0.68 2.00
CA VAL A 33 -3.64 -0.68 1.61
C VAL A 33 -2.13 -0.83 1.51
N LEU A 34 -1.43 0.14 0.92
CA LEU A 34 0.00 0.06 0.67
C LEU A 34 0.84 0.25 1.92
N LEU A 35 0.38 1.04 2.90
CA LEU A 35 1.09 1.26 4.16
C LEU A 35 1.33 -0.03 4.97
N PRO A 36 0.32 -0.88 5.26
CA PRO A 36 0.56 -2.14 5.96
C PRO A 36 1.39 -3.14 5.14
N ILE A 37 1.22 -3.17 3.80
CA ILE A 37 2.07 -3.99 2.92
C ILE A 37 3.53 -3.53 2.99
N TYR A 38 3.76 -2.22 2.99
CA TYR A 38 5.09 -1.64 3.15
C TYR A 38 5.71 -2.03 4.49
N LEU A 39 4.97 -1.90 5.60
CA LEU A 39 5.45 -2.32 6.92
C LEU A 39 5.74 -3.83 7.00
N LEU A 40 4.98 -4.65 6.27
CA LEU A 40 5.25 -6.09 6.15
C LEU A 40 6.58 -6.34 5.43
N ILE A 41 6.84 -5.64 4.32
CA ILE A 41 8.11 -5.74 3.57
C ILE A 41 9.29 -5.31 4.46
N VAL A 42 9.16 -4.18 5.18
CA VAL A 42 10.20 -3.72 6.11
C VAL A 42 10.50 -4.75 7.19
N ASN A 43 9.48 -5.41 7.74
CA ASN A 43 9.69 -6.49 8.70
C ASN A 43 10.33 -7.74 8.09
N ALA A 44 9.95 -8.12 6.88
CA ALA A 44 10.50 -9.29 6.20
C ALA A 44 11.99 -9.13 5.84
N LEU A 45 12.46 -7.88 5.68
CA LEU A 45 13.85 -7.52 5.37
C LEU A 45 14.63 -7.02 6.59
N SER A 46 14.07 -7.12 7.79
CA SER A 46 14.70 -6.74 9.05
C SER A 46 15.21 -7.97 9.79
N SER A 47 16.21 -7.78 10.65
CA SER A 47 16.68 -8.86 11.53
C SER A 47 15.59 -9.25 12.54
N PRO A 48 15.63 -10.47 13.11
CA PRO A 48 14.64 -10.94 14.09
C PRO A 48 14.47 -9.99 15.29
N GLU A 49 15.56 -9.37 15.74
CA GLU A 49 15.57 -8.44 16.88
C GLU A 49 14.88 -7.11 16.53
N GLU A 50 14.92 -6.69 15.26
CA GLU A 50 14.32 -5.45 14.77
C GLU A 50 12.83 -5.56 14.46
N VAL A 51 12.30 -6.78 14.30
CA VAL A 51 10.87 -7.01 14.03
C VAL A 51 10.02 -6.57 15.22
N THR A 52 10.51 -6.81 16.45
CA THR A 52 9.79 -6.49 17.70
C THR A 52 10.26 -5.20 18.37
N ALA A 53 11.32 -4.56 17.84
CA ALA A 53 11.86 -3.32 18.38
C ALA A 53 10.96 -2.10 18.13
N PHE A 54 10.88 -1.21 19.12
CA PHE A 54 10.22 0.09 19.03
C PHE A 54 11.20 1.20 19.45
N PRO A 55 11.22 2.37 18.79
CA PRO A 55 10.39 2.81 17.67
C PRO A 55 10.67 2.06 16.36
N LYS A 56 9.63 1.84 15.53
CA LYS A 56 9.79 1.08 14.29
C LYS A 56 10.56 1.89 13.26
N ARG A 57 11.63 1.30 12.73
CA ARG A 57 12.40 1.88 11.63
C ARG A 57 11.54 1.96 10.37
N LEU A 58 11.61 3.08 9.67
CA LEU A 58 10.91 3.26 8.40
C LEU A 58 11.58 2.48 7.26
N PHE A 59 12.90 2.26 7.34
CA PHE A 59 13.69 1.49 6.38
C PHE A 59 14.31 0.27 7.06
N PRO A 60 14.37 -0.90 6.39
CA PRO A 60 14.92 -2.12 6.96
C PRO A 60 16.45 -2.06 7.09
N SER A 61 17.03 -3.00 7.84
CA SER A 61 18.47 -3.26 7.87
C SER A 61 18.98 -4.03 6.64
N PHE A 62 18.07 -4.56 5.81
CA PHE A 62 18.37 -5.44 4.68
C PHE A 62 19.02 -6.77 5.11
N ASP A 63 18.46 -7.38 6.16
CA ASP A 63 18.80 -8.74 6.57
C ASP A 63 17.99 -9.75 5.75
N PHE A 64 18.70 -10.50 4.89
CA PHE A 64 18.12 -11.54 4.04
C PHE A 64 18.20 -12.94 4.66
N GLY A 65 18.65 -13.08 5.90
CA GLY A 65 18.76 -14.37 6.60
C GLY A 65 17.41 -15.08 6.69
N SER A 66 16.37 -14.37 7.13
CA SER A 66 15.00 -14.88 7.24
C SER A 66 14.43 -15.32 5.88
N LEU A 67 14.66 -14.53 4.82
CA LEU A 67 14.19 -14.84 3.47
C LEU A 67 14.93 -16.05 2.88
N SER A 68 16.24 -16.12 3.10
CA SER A 68 17.10 -17.23 2.67
C SER A 68 16.70 -18.54 3.36
N PHE A 69 16.41 -18.50 4.65
CA PHE A 69 15.87 -19.64 5.37
C PHE A 69 14.53 -20.09 4.78
N PHE A 70 13.61 -19.15 4.54
CA PHE A 70 12.27 -19.45 4.04
C PHE A 70 12.29 -20.08 2.64
N ILE A 71 13.08 -19.54 1.71
CA ILE A 71 13.12 -20.05 0.32
C ILE A 71 13.78 -21.42 0.21
N ASN A 72 14.75 -21.71 1.09
CA ASN A 72 15.43 -23.01 1.17
C ASN A 72 14.69 -24.01 2.05
N PHE A 73 13.63 -23.60 2.77
CA PHE A 73 12.84 -24.50 3.57
C PHE A 73 12.17 -25.55 2.68
N ALA A 74 12.27 -26.81 3.09
CA ALA A 74 11.84 -27.96 2.30
C ALA A 74 10.39 -27.80 1.82
N GLY A 75 10.21 -27.72 0.51
CA GLY A 75 8.90 -27.65 -0.14
C GLY A 75 8.34 -26.23 -0.37
N VAL A 76 8.90 -25.16 0.22
CA VAL A 76 8.37 -23.79 0.05
C VAL A 76 8.51 -23.30 -1.38
N ALA A 77 9.71 -23.33 -1.94
CA ALA A 77 9.94 -22.89 -3.32
C ALA A 77 9.12 -23.73 -4.32
N ARG A 78 8.99 -25.04 -4.06
CA ARG A 78 8.18 -25.94 -4.89
C ARG A 78 6.69 -25.64 -4.79
N ALA A 79 6.16 -25.39 -3.59
CA ALA A 79 4.78 -25.01 -3.38
C ALA A 79 4.46 -23.67 -4.04
N LEU A 80 5.37 -22.69 -3.93
CA LEU A 80 5.23 -21.39 -4.60
C LEU A 80 5.16 -21.56 -6.12
N TRP A 81 6.02 -22.40 -6.69
CA TRP A 81 6.00 -22.70 -8.13
C TRP A 81 4.71 -23.40 -8.56
N ASN A 82 4.22 -24.34 -7.76
CA ASN A 82 2.95 -25.03 -8.00
C ASN A 82 1.72 -24.10 -7.91
N SER A 83 1.81 -22.94 -7.26
CA SER A 83 0.71 -21.96 -7.22
C SER A 83 0.62 -21.12 -8.50
N VAL A 84 1.70 -21.08 -9.29
CA VAL A 84 1.79 -20.31 -10.54
C VAL A 84 1.40 -21.15 -11.75
N LEU A 85 1.78 -22.44 -11.74
CA LEU A 85 1.41 -23.43 -12.76
C LEU A 85 -0.01 -23.94 -12.57
#